data_AF-E5VGT5-F1
#
_entry.id   AF-E5VGT5-F1
#
_cell.length_a   1.000
_cell.length_b   1.000
_cell.length_c   1.000
_cell.angle_alpha   90.00
_cell.angle_beta   90.00
_cell.angle_gamma   90.00
#
_symmetry.space_group_name_H-M   'P 1'
#
loop_
_entity.id
_entity.type
_entity.pdbx_description
1 polymer ?
#
loop_
_entity_poly.entity_id
_entity_poly.type
_entity_poly.pdbx_seq_one_letter_code
_entity_poly.pdbx_strand_id
1 'polypeptide(L)'
;MMKNLDKIRGEDERENNQSSEYKCCCQCRFTRNGIDHDRSGNWIKKRKGENIDQSLVDKTYHLENKEESKRLQEVVKEISEEYLGIVDRVVKEAKKEKLEIRDSLYVTLTDHINSAVARYREGIALKNMMKIDIRKFYPKEYQVGMHAIEWIKEQTGEDLGDDEAAFIAMHIVSAELNAQNITDVNQITELINTVLQIVRIHFKIDLNEESISYERFFNTFKVFCGKSL
;
A
#
# COMPACT_ATOMS: atom_id res chain seq x y z
N MET A 1 -4.23 -11.78 5.76
CA MET A 1 -3.06 -12.69 5.65
C MET A 1 -2.90 -13.16 4.19
N MET A 2 -2.16 -12.39 3.39
CA MET A 2 -1.84 -12.73 2.00
C MET A 2 -0.87 -13.92 1.97
N LYS A 3 -1.31 -15.07 1.47
CA LYS A 3 -0.43 -16.23 1.25
C LYS A 3 0.26 -16.05 -0.10
N ASN A 4 1.55 -15.74 -0.07
CA ASN A 4 2.40 -15.96 -1.23
C ASN A 4 2.62 -17.48 -1.31
N LEU A 5 1.93 -18.16 -2.22
CA LEU A 5 2.04 -19.62 -2.40
C LEU A 5 3.30 -19.98 -3.21
N ASP A 6 4.45 -19.47 -2.78
CA ASP A 6 5.73 -19.89 -3.33
C ASP A 6 6.19 -21.19 -2.64
N LYS A 7 6.10 -22.29 -3.40
CA LYS A 7 6.59 -23.65 -3.12
C LYS A 7 5.81 -24.47 -2.08
N ILE A 8 4.80 -25.21 -2.55
CA ILE A 8 4.53 -26.57 -2.06
C ILE A 8 4.97 -27.53 -3.17
N ARG A 9 6.25 -27.88 -3.17
CA ARG A 9 6.78 -29.05 -3.87
C ARG A 9 7.21 -30.02 -2.79
N GLY A 10 6.43 -31.09 -2.62
CA GLY A 10 6.64 -32.14 -1.63
C GLY A 10 5.47 -33.12 -1.68
N GLU A 11 5.64 -34.13 -2.54
CA GLU A 11 5.02 -35.47 -2.55
C GLU A 11 3.90 -35.73 -1.53
N ASP A 12 2.66 -35.92 -2.00
CA ASP A 12 1.94 -37.18 -1.76
C ASP A 12 0.74 -37.31 -2.73
N GLU A 13 0.65 -38.47 -3.36
CA GLU A 13 -0.44 -38.85 -4.25
C GLU A 13 -1.71 -39.07 -3.43
N ARG A 14 -2.78 -38.35 -3.76
CA ARG A 14 -4.15 -38.86 -3.70
C ARG A 14 -5.12 -37.96 -4.46
N GLU A 15 -5.59 -38.49 -5.58
CA GLU A 15 -6.68 -37.97 -6.40
C GLU A 15 -7.94 -37.68 -5.56
N ASN A 16 -8.46 -36.45 -5.60
CA ASN A 16 -9.74 -36.13 -6.25
C ASN A 16 -10.21 -34.69 -5.94
N ASN A 17 -10.65 -34.03 -7.01
CA ASN A 17 -11.61 -32.92 -7.03
C ASN A 17 -11.13 -31.47 -6.79
N GLN A 18 -10.00 -31.08 -7.41
CA GLN A 18 -9.42 -29.72 -7.36
C GLN A 18 -9.74 -28.85 -8.61
N SER A 19 -10.70 -29.24 -9.45
CA SER A 19 -10.92 -28.65 -10.79
C SER A 19 -11.94 -27.50 -10.85
N SER A 20 -12.44 -26.98 -9.72
CA SER A 20 -13.46 -25.92 -9.70
C SER A 20 -12.95 -24.52 -9.28
N GLU A 21 -11.75 -24.42 -8.69
CA GLU A 21 -11.22 -23.16 -8.15
C GLU A 21 -10.55 -22.24 -9.20
N TYR A 22 -10.14 -22.79 -10.35
CA TYR A 22 -9.31 -22.07 -11.33
C TYR A 22 -10.05 -21.71 -12.63
N LYS A 23 -11.34 -21.42 -12.56
CA LYS A 23 -12.13 -20.98 -13.73
C LYS A 23 -12.22 -19.46 -13.78
N CYS A 24 -11.72 -18.86 -14.88
CA CYS A 24 -11.84 -17.43 -15.18
C CYS A 24 -13.31 -16.97 -15.15
N CYS A 25 -13.62 -15.93 -14.37
CA CYS A 25 -14.98 -15.42 -14.17
C CYS A 25 -15.23 -14.18 -15.06
N CYS A 26 -16.27 -14.26 -15.90
CA CYS A 26 -16.92 -13.21 -16.70
C CYS A 26 -16.08 -11.97 -17.12
N GLN A 27 -15.73 -11.89 -18.41
CA GLN A 27 -15.26 -10.66 -19.12
C GLN A 27 -14.03 -9.93 -18.55
N CYS A 28 -13.37 -10.47 -17.53
CA CYS A 28 -12.20 -9.91 -16.89
C CYS A 28 -10.98 -10.81 -17.16
N ARG A 29 -9.78 -10.22 -17.27
CA ARG A 29 -8.49 -10.95 -17.43
C ARG A 29 -8.07 -11.74 -16.17
N PHE A 30 -9.02 -12.14 -15.31
CA PHE A 30 -8.74 -12.54 -13.92
C PHE A 30 -9.45 -13.84 -13.53
N THR A 31 -8.93 -14.50 -12.49
CA THR A 31 -9.60 -15.63 -11.84
C THR A 31 -10.69 -15.15 -10.90
N ARG A 32 -11.54 -16.10 -10.48
CA ARG A 32 -12.68 -15.85 -9.59
C ARG A 32 -12.29 -15.27 -8.23
N ASN A 33 -11.02 -15.40 -7.82
CA ASN A 33 -10.54 -15.05 -6.49
C ASN A 33 -9.24 -14.20 -6.46
N GLY A 34 -8.52 -13.99 -7.57
CA GLY A 34 -7.22 -13.28 -7.53
C GLY A 34 -6.73 -12.72 -8.86
N ILE A 35 -5.57 -12.07 -8.82
CA ILE A 35 -4.90 -11.47 -9.99
C ILE A 35 -3.56 -12.19 -10.21
N ASP A 36 -3.34 -12.78 -11.40
CA ASP A 36 -2.25 -13.73 -11.69
C ASP A 36 -1.20 -13.16 -12.69
N HIS A 37 0.09 -13.13 -12.32
CA HIS A 37 1.21 -12.75 -13.21
C HIS A 37 2.08 -13.94 -13.64
N ASP A 38 2.85 -13.79 -14.71
CA ASP A 38 3.89 -14.71 -15.15
C ASP A 38 5.29 -14.41 -14.57
N ARG A 39 6.25 -15.31 -14.82
CA ARG A 39 7.63 -15.22 -14.28
C ARG A 39 8.42 -14.01 -14.79
N SER A 40 7.90 -13.31 -15.79
CA SER A 40 8.46 -12.07 -16.31
C SER A 40 7.75 -10.84 -15.74
N GLY A 41 6.79 -11.04 -14.83
CA GLY A 41 5.98 -10.00 -14.22
C GLY A 41 4.73 -9.62 -15.00
N ASN A 42 4.36 -10.34 -16.09
CA ASN A 42 3.24 -9.92 -16.93
C ASN A 42 1.90 -10.55 -16.52
N TRP A 43 0.76 -9.84 -16.58
CA TRP A 43 -0.55 -10.42 -16.26
C TRP A 43 -0.98 -11.50 -17.27
N ILE A 44 -1.47 -12.62 -16.76
CA ILE A 44 -1.92 -13.74 -17.59
C ILE A 44 -3.31 -13.45 -18.18
N LYS A 45 -3.35 -13.12 -19.48
CA LYS A 45 -4.60 -12.86 -20.21
C LYS A 45 -5.27 -14.18 -20.63
N LYS A 46 -6.43 -14.51 -20.08
CA LYS A 46 -7.24 -15.69 -20.48
C LYS A 46 -8.72 -15.35 -20.64
N ARG A 47 -9.43 -16.15 -21.46
CA ARG A 47 -10.88 -16.03 -21.68
C ARG A 47 -11.66 -16.81 -20.63
N LYS A 48 -12.91 -16.38 -20.38
CA LYS A 48 -13.84 -17.04 -19.45
C LYS A 48 -13.92 -18.55 -19.75
N GLY A 49 -13.60 -19.37 -18.74
CA GLY A 49 -13.63 -20.83 -18.83
C GLY A 49 -12.34 -21.51 -19.31
N GLU A 50 -11.30 -20.75 -19.68
CA GLU A 50 -9.98 -21.33 -19.94
C GLU A 50 -9.30 -21.75 -18.62
N ASN A 51 -8.68 -22.93 -18.62
CA ASN A 51 -7.86 -23.39 -17.51
C ASN A 51 -6.56 -22.58 -17.47
N ILE A 52 -6.16 -22.16 -16.28
CA ILE A 52 -4.88 -21.51 -16.05
C ILE A 52 -3.85 -22.60 -15.81
N ASP A 53 -2.82 -22.58 -16.65
CA ASP A 53 -1.62 -23.37 -16.40
C ASP A 53 -0.86 -22.72 -15.23
N GLN A 54 -0.94 -23.37 -14.06
CA GLN A 54 -0.29 -22.90 -12.85
C GLN A 54 1.23 -22.74 -13.00
N SER A 55 1.85 -23.44 -13.96
CA SER A 55 3.30 -23.32 -14.21
C SER A 55 3.71 -21.96 -14.79
N LEU A 56 2.73 -21.26 -15.38
CA LEU A 56 2.89 -19.91 -15.92
C LEU A 56 2.61 -18.84 -14.87
N VAL A 57 1.99 -19.16 -13.73
CA VAL A 57 1.68 -18.20 -12.67
C VAL A 57 2.88 -18.06 -11.73
N ASP A 58 3.44 -16.87 -11.64
CA ASP A 58 4.51 -16.46 -10.71
C ASP A 58 3.94 -15.91 -9.41
N LYS A 59 2.92 -15.06 -9.48
CA LYS A 59 2.29 -14.46 -8.29
C LYS A 59 0.79 -14.31 -8.45
N THR A 60 0.06 -14.65 -7.40
CA THR A 60 -1.37 -14.38 -7.28
C THR A 60 -1.66 -13.44 -6.12
N TYR A 61 -2.32 -12.33 -6.41
CA TYR A 61 -2.81 -11.39 -5.40
C TYR A 61 -4.20 -11.80 -4.93
N HIS A 62 -4.30 -12.16 -3.65
CA HIS A 62 -5.55 -12.47 -2.97
C HIS A 62 -5.72 -11.53 -1.77
N LEU A 63 -6.65 -10.58 -1.88
CA LEU A 63 -7.07 -9.74 -0.75
C LEU A 63 -8.18 -10.45 0.03
N GLU A 64 -8.13 -10.38 1.36
CA GLU A 64 -9.15 -11.03 2.20
C GLU A 64 -10.51 -10.33 2.12
N ASN A 65 -10.49 -9.01 1.93
CA ASN A 65 -11.70 -8.22 1.73
C ASN A 65 -12.18 -8.34 0.28
N LYS A 66 -13.39 -8.88 0.09
CA LYS A 66 -14.02 -9.06 -1.23
C LYS A 66 -14.29 -7.76 -1.97
N GLU A 67 -14.63 -6.69 -1.26
CA GLU A 67 -14.88 -5.38 -1.85
C GLU A 67 -13.58 -4.75 -2.36
N GLU A 68 -12.53 -4.76 -1.55
CA GLU A 68 -11.19 -4.29 -1.95
C GLU A 68 -10.61 -5.14 -3.08
N SER A 69 -10.81 -6.46 -3.06
CA SER A 69 -10.42 -7.35 -4.16
C SER A 69 -11.10 -6.95 -5.48
N LYS A 70 -12.40 -6.63 -5.43
CA LYS A 70 -13.14 -6.16 -6.60
C LYS A 70 -12.65 -4.80 -7.08
N ARG A 71 -12.42 -3.85 -6.17
CA ARG A 71 -11.87 -2.52 -6.51
C ARG A 71 -10.48 -2.61 -7.10
N LEU A 72 -9.61 -3.46 -6.53
CA LEU A 72 -8.28 -3.71 -7.08
C LEU A 72 -8.38 -4.26 -8.50
N GLN A 73 -9.30 -5.20 -8.76
CA GLN A 73 -9.53 -5.70 -10.12
C GLN A 73 -10.03 -4.62 -11.09
N GLU A 74 -10.77 -3.61 -10.61
CA GLU A 74 -11.20 -2.47 -11.44
C GLU A 74 -10.00 -1.56 -11.76
N VAL A 75 -9.25 -1.16 -10.73
CA VAL A 75 -8.01 -0.37 -10.82
C VAL A 75 -6.99 -1.05 -11.75
N VAL A 76 -6.74 -2.34 -11.58
CA VAL A 76 -5.75 -3.11 -12.35
C VAL A 76 -6.21 -3.41 -13.79
N LYS A 77 -7.51 -3.31 -14.13
CA LYS A 77 -7.94 -3.40 -15.54
C LYS A 77 -7.48 -2.21 -16.36
N GLU A 78 -7.40 -1.04 -15.73
CA GLU A 78 -7.10 0.22 -16.37
C GLU A 78 -5.61 0.60 -16.24
N ILE A 79 -4.90 -0.01 -15.27
CA ILE A 79 -3.55 0.41 -14.86
C ILE A 79 -2.45 -0.56 -15.34
N SER A 80 -1.23 -0.04 -15.53
CA SER A 80 -0.06 -0.83 -15.92
C SER A 80 0.41 -1.76 -14.80
N GLU A 81 0.87 -2.93 -15.23
CA GLU A 81 1.31 -4.06 -14.39
C GLU A 81 2.52 -3.69 -13.52
N GLU A 82 3.26 -2.66 -13.93
CA GLU A 82 4.47 -2.15 -13.28
C GLU A 82 4.19 -1.54 -11.89
N TYR A 83 3.12 -0.75 -11.74
CA TYR A 83 2.85 -0.04 -10.47
C TYR A 83 2.45 -0.99 -9.34
N LEU A 84 1.76 -2.09 -9.65
CA LEU A 84 1.41 -3.06 -8.61
C LEU A 84 2.68 -3.75 -8.05
N GLY A 85 3.70 -3.97 -8.88
CA GLY A 85 4.99 -4.47 -8.43
C GLY A 85 5.70 -3.50 -7.48
N ILE A 86 5.58 -2.19 -7.70
CA ILE A 86 6.07 -1.15 -6.79
C ILE A 86 5.30 -1.20 -5.47
N VAL A 87 3.97 -1.31 -5.52
CA VAL A 87 3.13 -1.38 -4.32
C VAL A 87 3.42 -2.62 -3.48
N ASP A 88 3.66 -3.78 -4.10
CA ASP A 88 4.11 -5.00 -3.38
C ASP A 88 5.43 -4.75 -2.63
N ARG A 89 6.39 -4.04 -3.25
CA ARG A 89 7.65 -3.64 -2.59
C ARG A 89 7.40 -2.70 -1.42
N VAL A 90 6.53 -1.69 -1.58
CA VAL A 90 6.14 -0.74 -0.52
C VAL A 90 5.55 -1.49 0.67
N VAL A 91 4.58 -2.39 0.43
CA VAL A 91 3.93 -3.17 1.49
C VAL A 91 4.94 -4.07 2.21
N LYS A 92 5.87 -4.69 1.49
CA LYS A 92 6.93 -5.51 2.09
C LYS A 92 7.88 -4.70 2.96
N GLU A 93 8.28 -3.52 2.50
CA GLU A 93 9.18 -2.64 3.25
C GLU A 93 8.50 -2.08 4.51
N ALA A 94 7.25 -1.63 4.39
CA ALA A 94 6.45 -1.19 5.53
C ALA A 94 6.30 -2.31 6.59
N LYS A 95 6.12 -3.56 6.16
CA LYS A 95 6.06 -4.71 7.08
C LYS A 95 7.39 -5.00 7.78
N LYS A 96 8.54 -4.77 7.13
CA LYS A 96 9.86 -4.89 7.79
C LYS A 96 10.01 -3.86 8.91
N GLU A 97 9.47 -2.67 8.70
CA GLU A 97 9.37 -1.59 9.70
C GLU A 97 8.33 -1.85 10.81
N LYS A 98 7.68 -3.03 10.78
CA LYS A 98 6.64 -3.49 11.70
C LYS A 98 5.37 -2.63 11.67
N LEU A 99 5.09 -2.01 10.52
CA LEU A 99 3.85 -1.28 10.31
C LEU A 99 2.71 -2.26 10.03
N GLU A 100 1.55 -2.03 10.65
CA GLU A 100 0.34 -2.83 10.41
C GLU A 100 -0.37 -2.30 9.15
N ILE A 101 -0.15 -2.97 8.02
CA ILE A 101 -0.69 -2.52 6.73
C ILE A 101 -1.92 -3.35 6.33
N ARG A 102 -3.01 -2.66 6.01
CA ARG A 102 -4.24 -3.25 5.48
C ARG A 102 -4.19 -3.40 3.98
N ASP A 103 -4.95 -4.37 3.48
CA ASP A 103 -5.06 -4.72 2.05
C ASP A 103 -5.54 -3.53 1.18
N SER A 104 -6.27 -2.57 1.75
CA SER A 104 -6.71 -1.34 1.06
C SER A 104 -5.57 -0.47 0.53
N LEU A 105 -4.35 -0.62 1.07
CA LEU A 105 -3.18 0.07 0.54
C LEU A 105 -2.89 -0.33 -0.91
N TYR A 106 -3.15 -1.59 -1.29
CA TYR A 106 -2.94 -2.03 -2.68
C TYR A 106 -3.80 -1.25 -3.67
N VAL A 107 -5.05 -0.95 -3.30
CA VAL A 107 -5.98 -0.21 -4.16
C VAL A 107 -5.57 1.25 -4.22
N THR A 108 -5.49 1.89 -3.05
CA THR A 108 -5.28 3.33 -2.91
C THR A 108 -3.92 3.78 -3.44
N LEU A 109 -2.85 3.03 -3.14
CA LEU A 109 -1.51 3.39 -3.58
C LEU A 109 -1.29 3.12 -5.07
N THR A 110 -1.89 2.07 -5.63
CA THR A 110 -1.77 1.80 -7.08
C THR A 110 -2.42 2.93 -7.89
N ASP A 111 -3.62 3.37 -7.50
CA ASP A 111 -4.31 4.51 -8.12
C ASP A 111 -3.51 5.82 -7.96
N HIS A 112 -2.94 6.04 -6.77
CA HIS A 112 -2.10 7.20 -6.51
C HIS A 112 -0.83 7.23 -7.37
N ILE A 113 -0.08 6.13 -7.45
CA ILE A 113 1.15 6.08 -8.26
C ILE A 113 0.81 6.31 -9.73
N ASN A 114 -0.25 5.67 -10.23
CA ASN A 114 -0.70 5.85 -11.60
C ASN A 114 -1.01 7.32 -11.91
N SER A 115 -1.79 7.98 -11.05
CA SER A 115 -2.13 9.40 -11.24
C SER A 115 -0.93 10.33 -11.01
N ALA A 116 -0.03 10.03 -10.08
CA ALA A 116 1.18 10.81 -9.82
C ALA A 116 2.13 10.79 -11.02
N VAL A 117 2.38 9.62 -11.61
CA VAL A 117 3.18 9.47 -12.83
C VAL A 117 2.53 10.19 -14.01
N ALA A 118 1.21 10.03 -14.20
CA ALA A 118 0.49 10.72 -15.28
C ALA A 118 0.63 12.24 -15.16
N ARG A 119 0.42 12.81 -13.96
CA ARG A 119 0.61 14.24 -13.68
C ARG A 119 2.04 14.70 -13.94
N TYR A 120 3.03 13.91 -13.53
CA TYR A 120 4.43 14.25 -13.74
C TYR A 120 4.78 14.37 -15.23
N ARG A 121 4.28 13.43 -16.06
CA ARG A 121 4.43 13.48 -17.52
C ARG A 121 3.77 14.69 -18.16
N GLU A 122 2.69 15.19 -17.56
CA GLU A 122 2.02 16.43 -17.96
C GLU A 122 2.73 17.71 -17.45
N GLY A 123 3.82 17.57 -16.68
CA GLY A 123 4.53 18.69 -16.07
C GLY A 123 3.82 19.29 -14.85
N ILE A 124 2.88 18.57 -14.26
CA ILE A 124 2.12 18.98 -13.07
C ILE A 124 2.85 18.46 -11.83
N ALA A 125 3.53 19.37 -11.12
CA ALA A 125 4.16 19.07 -9.85
C ALA A 125 3.27 19.51 -8.67
N LEU A 126 2.88 18.56 -7.81
CA LEU A 126 2.14 18.89 -6.60
C LEU A 126 3.07 19.10 -5.40
N LYS A 127 2.68 20.05 -4.55
CA LYS A 127 3.35 20.32 -3.27
C LYS A 127 2.60 19.61 -2.16
N ASN A 128 3.32 18.91 -1.29
CA ASN A 128 2.71 18.38 -0.07
C ASN A 128 2.93 19.38 1.07
N MET A 129 1.85 20.08 1.46
CA MET A 129 1.90 21.10 2.50
C MET A 129 2.23 20.54 3.89
N MET A 130 2.08 19.23 4.09
CA MET A 130 2.36 18.54 5.36
C MET A 130 3.68 17.75 5.33
N LYS A 131 4.49 17.88 4.28
CA LYS A 131 5.74 17.11 4.14
C LYS A 131 6.63 17.15 5.38
N ILE A 132 6.76 18.32 6.01
CA ILE A 132 7.57 18.49 7.22
C ILE A 132 6.97 17.71 8.40
N ASP A 133 5.66 17.83 8.62
CA ASP A 133 4.95 17.13 9.68
C ASP A 133 4.95 15.62 9.44
N ILE A 134 4.72 15.18 8.20
CA ILE A 134 4.73 13.76 7.84
C ILE A 134 6.11 13.16 8.08
N ARG A 135 7.18 13.82 7.64
CA ARG A 135 8.56 13.38 7.91
C ARG A 135 8.87 13.34 9.41
N LYS A 136 8.31 14.27 10.19
CA LYS A 136 8.54 14.35 11.63
C LYS A 136 7.81 13.25 12.40
N PHE A 137 6.52 13.08 12.13
CA PHE A 137 5.61 12.24 12.91
C PHE A 137 5.50 10.81 12.41
N TYR A 138 5.79 10.60 11.13
CA TYR A 138 5.71 9.31 10.45
C TYR A 138 7.02 9.02 9.71
N PRO A 139 8.18 9.04 10.41
CA PRO A 139 9.49 8.96 9.77
C PRO A 139 9.70 7.62 9.04
N LYS A 140 9.10 6.54 9.53
CA LYS A 140 9.20 5.20 8.91
C LYS A 140 8.40 5.15 7.61
N GLU A 141 7.17 5.65 7.65
CA GLU A 141 6.27 5.75 6.51
C GLU A 141 6.87 6.67 5.44
N TYR A 142 7.47 7.79 5.85
CA TYR A 142 8.19 8.70 4.96
C TYR A 142 9.41 8.03 4.30
N GLN A 143 10.20 7.27 5.07
CA GLN A 143 11.33 6.53 4.52
C GLN A 143 10.90 5.47 3.50
N VAL A 144 9.82 4.73 3.78
CA VAL A 144 9.23 3.80 2.81
C VAL A 144 8.73 4.56 1.57
N GLY A 145 8.14 5.73 1.74
CA GLY A 145 7.77 6.62 0.64
C GLY A 145 8.96 7.04 -0.23
N MET A 146 10.11 7.37 0.39
CA MET A 146 11.33 7.68 -0.36
C MET A 146 11.84 6.49 -1.18
N HIS A 147 11.87 5.28 -0.60
CA HIS A 147 12.21 4.07 -1.36
C HIS A 147 11.21 3.82 -2.51
N ALA A 148 9.94 4.15 -2.32
CA ALA A 148 8.94 4.04 -3.39
C ALA A 148 9.27 4.96 -4.58
N ILE A 149 9.71 6.20 -4.31
CA ILE A 149 10.16 7.12 -5.38
C ILE A 149 11.37 6.56 -6.12
N GLU A 150 12.32 5.94 -5.40
CA GLU A 150 13.46 5.28 -6.04
C GLU A 150 13.02 4.12 -6.95
N TRP A 151 12.08 3.28 -6.50
CA TRP A 151 11.57 2.19 -7.33
C TRP A 151 10.74 2.67 -8.54
N ILE A 152 9.97 3.75 -8.37
CA ILE A 152 9.28 4.40 -9.49
C ILE A 152 10.32 4.86 -10.51
N LYS A 153 11.37 5.56 -10.06
CA LYS A 153 12.45 6.04 -10.93
C LYS A 153 13.20 4.90 -11.62
N GLU A 154 13.46 3.79 -10.93
CA GLU A 154 14.05 2.59 -11.52
C GLU A 154 13.22 2.00 -12.66
N GLN A 155 11.89 2.02 -12.53
CA GLN A 155 10.98 1.40 -13.49
C GLN A 155 10.55 2.33 -14.63
N THR A 156 10.23 3.59 -14.33
CA THR A 156 9.67 4.54 -15.31
C THR A 156 10.70 5.56 -15.80
N GLY A 157 11.85 5.69 -15.12
CA GLY A 157 12.83 6.74 -15.36
C GLY A 157 12.45 8.10 -14.78
N GLU A 158 11.33 8.21 -14.06
CA GLU A 158 10.79 9.48 -13.58
C GLU A 158 11.09 9.70 -12.10
N ASP A 159 11.63 10.88 -11.78
CA ASP A 159 11.90 11.28 -10.41
C ASP A 159 10.78 12.22 -9.93
N LEU A 160 9.80 11.64 -9.24
CA LEU A 160 8.62 12.35 -8.77
C LEU A 160 8.91 13.28 -7.57
N GLY A 161 10.07 13.17 -6.94
CA GLY A 161 10.51 14.04 -5.86
C GLY A 161 9.94 13.73 -4.47
N ASP A 162 10.37 14.52 -3.49
CA ASP A 162 10.12 14.32 -2.07
C ASP A 162 8.70 14.70 -1.61
N ASP A 163 8.01 15.54 -2.38
CA ASP A 163 6.60 15.87 -2.19
C ASP A 163 5.69 14.64 -2.45
N GLU A 164 5.99 13.84 -3.46
CA GLU A 164 5.27 12.58 -3.73
C GLU A 164 5.65 11.49 -2.73
N ALA A 165 6.89 11.45 -2.22
CA ALA A 165 7.24 10.56 -1.10
C ALA A 165 6.36 10.83 0.13
N ALA A 166 6.05 12.10 0.41
CA ALA A 166 5.14 12.46 1.50
C ALA A 166 3.70 11.99 1.23
N PHE A 167 3.20 12.10 0.00
CA PHE A 167 1.87 11.56 -0.34
C PHE A 167 1.80 10.03 -0.21
N ILE A 168 2.84 9.31 -0.66
CA ILE A 168 2.94 7.85 -0.49
C ILE A 168 2.94 7.49 1.00
N ALA A 169 3.71 8.21 1.82
CA ALA A 169 3.72 8.01 3.26
C ALA A 169 2.33 8.20 3.88
N MET A 170 1.56 9.20 3.42
CA MET A 170 0.20 9.42 3.90
C MET A 170 -0.76 8.28 3.53
N HIS A 171 -0.61 7.64 2.37
CA HIS A 171 -1.36 6.42 2.05
C HIS A 171 -1.03 5.27 3.00
N ILE A 172 0.25 5.11 3.35
CA ILE A 172 0.69 4.11 4.33
C ILE A 172 0.07 4.39 5.71
N VAL A 173 0.13 5.63 6.18
CA VAL A 173 -0.50 6.07 7.44
C VAL A 173 -2.01 5.86 7.41
N SER A 174 -2.66 6.16 6.29
CA SER A 174 -4.10 5.94 6.13
C SER A 174 -4.46 4.46 6.27
N ALA A 175 -3.65 3.58 5.69
CA ALA A 175 -3.84 2.13 5.78
C ALA A 175 -3.56 1.61 7.20
N GLU A 176 -2.60 2.18 7.92
CA GLU A 176 -2.30 1.84 9.33
C GLU A 176 -3.45 2.27 10.26
N LEU A 177 -3.92 3.51 10.12
CA LEU A 177 -4.91 4.11 11.02
C LEU A 177 -6.36 3.82 10.65
N ASN A 178 -6.61 3.15 9.52
CA ASN A 178 -7.95 2.94 8.97
C ASN A 178 -8.69 4.24 8.66
N ALA A 179 -7.95 5.29 8.30
CA ALA A 179 -8.52 6.49 7.75
C ALA A 179 -9.17 6.18 6.39
N GLN A 180 -10.30 6.82 6.11
CA GLN A 180 -11.02 6.63 4.85
C GLN A 180 -10.30 7.34 3.71
N ASN A 181 -9.60 8.43 4.00
CA ASN A 181 -8.92 9.25 3.00
C ASN A 181 -7.75 10.05 3.59
N ILE A 182 -6.94 10.66 2.71
CA ILE A 182 -5.76 11.47 3.08
C ILE A 182 -6.12 12.71 3.92
N THR A 183 -7.33 13.27 3.77
CA THR A 183 -7.80 14.41 4.58
C THR A 183 -7.88 14.03 6.05
N ASP A 184 -8.28 12.80 6.36
CA ASP A 184 -8.32 12.30 7.73
C ASP A 184 -6.90 12.24 8.32
N VAL A 185 -5.91 11.85 7.51
CA VAL A 185 -4.49 11.86 7.92
C VAL A 185 -4.01 13.28 8.24
N ASN A 186 -4.42 14.28 7.44
CA ASN A 186 -4.12 15.69 7.74
C ASN A 186 -4.69 16.10 9.09
N GLN A 187 -5.99 15.86 9.30
CA GLN A 187 -6.68 16.23 10.54
C GLN A 187 -6.08 15.54 11.77
N ILE A 188 -5.75 14.25 11.65
CA ILE A 188 -5.06 13.49 12.70
C ILE A 188 -3.71 14.14 13.03
N THR A 189 -2.93 14.48 12.01
CA THR A 189 -1.60 15.08 12.19
C THR A 189 -1.68 16.49 12.80
N GLU A 190 -2.65 17.31 12.38
CA GLU A 190 -2.93 18.62 12.97
C GLU A 190 -3.36 18.51 14.44
N LEU A 191 -4.20 17.53 14.77
CA LEU A 191 -4.62 17.26 16.14
C LEU A 191 -3.44 16.82 17.02
N ILE A 192 -2.58 15.94 16.50
CA ILE A 192 -1.32 15.55 17.12
C ILE A 192 -0.45 16.77 17.45
N ASN A 193 -0.20 17.62 16.46
CA ASN A 193 0.54 18.87 16.64
C ASN A 193 -0.07 19.75 17.75
N THR A 194 -1.38 19.96 17.68
CA THR A 194 -2.12 20.81 18.63
C THR A 194 -2.01 20.29 20.06
N VAL A 195 -2.22 18.99 20.28
CA VAL A 195 -2.17 18.40 21.63
C VAL A 195 -0.75 18.40 22.18
N LEU A 196 0.26 18.08 21.36
CA LEU A 196 1.66 18.17 21.77
C LEU A 196 2.04 19.59 22.19
N GLN A 197 1.56 20.60 21.47
CA GLN A 197 1.78 22.01 21.82
C GLN A 197 1.11 22.37 23.15
N ILE A 198 -0.14 21.93 23.38
CA ILE A 198 -0.85 22.14 24.65
C ILE A 198 -0.07 21.51 25.81
N VAL A 199 0.41 20.27 25.67
CA VAL A 199 1.20 19.58 26.70
C VAL A 199 2.47 20.37 27.03
N ARG A 200 3.23 20.80 26.01
CA ARG A 200 4.45 21.60 26.21
C ARG A 200 4.15 22.90 26.97
N ILE A 201 3.12 23.64 26.57
CA ILE A 201 2.76 24.93 27.18
C ILE A 201 2.24 24.77 28.61
N HIS A 202 1.31 23.83 28.83
CA HIS A 202 0.63 23.66 30.10
C HIS A 202 1.59 23.18 31.19
N PHE A 203 2.43 22.19 30.87
CA PHE A 203 3.38 21.62 31.82
C PHE A 203 4.74 22.32 31.83
N LYS A 204 4.99 23.24 30.89
CA LYS A 204 6.28 23.94 30.70
C LYS A 204 7.46 22.97 30.59
N ILE A 205 7.24 21.87 29.88
CA ILE A 205 8.24 20.84 29.61
C ILE A 205 8.57 20.81 28.12
N ASP A 206 9.81 20.49 27.82
CA ASP A 206 10.18 20.01 26.50
C ASP A 206 9.96 18.50 26.44
N LEU A 207 9.26 18.06 25.41
CA LEU A 207 9.11 16.65 25.12
C LEU A 207 10.37 16.17 24.41
N ASN A 208 11.10 15.27 25.06
CA ASN A 208 12.23 14.58 24.45
C ASN A 208 11.71 13.53 23.46
N GLU A 209 11.77 13.85 22.17
CA GLU A 209 11.24 13.01 21.09
C GLU A 209 12.01 11.70 20.91
N GLU A 210 13.22 11.58 21.49
CA GLU A 210 14.03 10.35 21.50
C GLU A 210 13.73 9.43 22.70
N SER A 211 12.89 9.88 23.64
CA SER A 211 12.57 9.10 24.83
C SER A 211 11.50 8.04 24.57
N ILE A 212 11.66 6.86 25.18
CA ILE A 212 10.65 5.78 25.15
C ILE A 212 9.30 6.26 25.68
N SER A 213 9.30 7.14 26.69
CA SER A 213 8.08 7.73 27.25
C SER A 213 7.31 8.57 26.23
N TYR A 214 8.02 9.39 25.45
CA TYR A 214 7.42 10.16 24.37
C TYR A 214 6.90 9.24 23.27
N GLU A 215 7.73 8.30 22.79
CA GLU A 215 7.33 7.35 21.75
C GLU A 215 6.05 6.61 22.13
N ARG A 216 5.96 6.11 23.37
CA ARG A 216 4.76 5.43 23.86
C ARG A 216 3.54 6.35 23.93
N PHE A 217 3.71 7.56 24.47
CA PHE A 217 2.63 8.55 24.54
C PHE A 217 2.12 8.89 23.13
N PHE A 218 3.05 9.23 22.23
CA PHE A 218 2.78 9.60 20.85
C PHE A 218 2.07 8.49 20.10
N ASN A 219 2.59 7.26 20.12
CA ASN A 219 1.97 6.13 19.42
C ASN A 219 0.58 5.80 19.97
N THR A 220 0.39 5.87 21.29
CA THR A 220 -0.93 5.67 21.91
C THR A 220 -1.91 6.76 21.44
N PHE A 221 -1.45 8.01 21.41
CA PHE A 221 -2.26 9.14 20.98
C PHE A 221 -2.59 9.08 19.47
N LYS A 222 -1.61 8.75 18.63
CA LYS A 222 -1.75 8.52 17.18
C LYS A 222 -2.88 7.53 16.88
N VAL A 223 -2.87 6.38 17.56
CA VAL A 223 -3.91 5.34 17.42
C VAL A 223 -5.25 5.82 17.98
N PHE A 224 -5.27 6.61 19.06
CA PHE A 224 -6.50 7.19 19.58
C PHE A 224 -7.15 8.16 18.57
N CYS A 225 -6.37 9.05 17.96
CA CYS A 225 -6.83 9.98 16.94
C CYS A 225 -7.43 9.24 15.72
N GLY A 226 -6.74 8.21 15.22
CA GLY A 226 -7.23 7.40 14.09
C GLY A 226 -8.51 6.61 14.34
N LYS A 227 -8.93 6.44 15.61
CA LYS A 227 -10.19 5.77 15.98
C LYS A 227 -11.34 6.73 16.29
N SER A 228 -11.03 8.01 16.52
CA SER A 228 -11.99 8.99 17.04
C SER A 228 -12.50 9.96 15.96
N LEU A 229 -11.89 9.91 14.78
CA LEU A 229 -12.24 10.62 13.56
C LEU A 229 -12.71 9.59 12.52
#